data_AF-A0A7J3WPT1-F1
#
_entry.id   AF-A0A7J3WPT1-F1
#
_cell.length_a   1.000
_cell.length_b   1.000
_cell.length_c   1.000
_cell.angle_alpha   90.00
_cell.angle_beta   90.00
_cell.angle_gamma   90.00
#
_symmetry.space_group_name_H-M   'P 1'
#
loop_
_entity.id
_entity.type
_entity.pdbx_description
1 polymer ?
#
loop_
_entity_poly.entity_id
_entity_poly.type
_entity_poly.pdbx_seq_one_letter_code
_entity_poly.pdbx_strand_id
1 'polypeptide(L)'
;MQKPYNCILARNIMIGELLNDEVLVTDSRSVSALHSKRSYGVVKEGTLHLSAIEAAYLHERGKLEIKSDDTTLSREDLWRRLAGPDFSTRYTVYKDLRDKGYIVKTGFKYGCHFRVYRTSVEEHADYLVHAYKAPENISAEALVRYVRLAHSVKKQMIIALVDEESDINYYELARKRL
;
A
#
# COMPACT_ATOMS: atom_id res chain seq x y z
N MET A 1 39.15 14.17 27.36
CA MET A 1 38.19 13.14 27.80
C MET A 1 36.86 13.82 28.14
N GLN A 2 35.90 13.82 27.22
CA GLN A 2 34.49 14.12 27.48
C GLN A 2 33.71 13.73 26.21
N LYS A 3 32.94 12.64 26.29
CA LYS A 3 31.88 12.32 25.32
C LYS A 3 30.58 12.90 25.86
N PRO A 4 29.82 13.69 25.09
CA PRO A 4 28.45 13.98 25.47
C PRO A 4 27.45 13.21 24.60
N TYR A 5 26.75 12.30 25.28
CA TYR A 5 25.31 12.05 25.21
C TYR A 5 24.69 11.65 23.86
N ASN A 6 24.66 10.33 23.70
CA ASN A 6 23.62 9.59 23.01
C ASN A 6 22.24 9.98 23.57
N CYS A 7 21.45 10.73 22.81
CA CYS A 7 20.01 10.89 23.05
C CYS A 7 19.28 10.46 21.78
N ILE A 8 19.38 9.17 21.46
CA ILE A 8 18.54 8.55 20.45
C ILE A 8 17.19 8.34 21.13
N LEU A 9 16.23 9.21 20.81
CA LEU A 9 14.81 8.94 21.01
C LEU A 9 14.58 7.47 20.63
N ALA A 10 14.17 6.63 21.57
CA ALA A 10 13.79 5.25 21.30
C ALA A 10 12.59 5.26 20.35
N ARG A 11 12.87 5.36 19.04
CA ARG A 11 11.91 5.10 17.99
C ARG A 11 11.54 3.65 18.19
N ASN A 12 10.27 3.40 18.52
CA ASN A 12 9.74 2.06 18.68
C ASN A 12 9.61 1.47 17.26
N ILE A 13 10.74 1.07 16.69
CA ILE A 13 10.84 0.45 15.37
C ILE A 13 10.38 -0.98 15.52
N MET A 14 9.43 -1.38 14.68
CA MET A 14 8.87 -2.71 14.67
C MET A 14 9.72 -3.60 13.77
N ILE A 15 9.81 -4.89 14.07
CA ILE A 15 10.59 -5.84 13.28
C ILE A 15 9.61 -6.76 12.54
N GLY A 16 9.84 -6.94 11.24
CA GLY A 16 9.16 -7.94 10.44
C GLY A 16 10.14 -8.83 9.69
N GLU A 17 9.69 -10.04 9.36
CA GLU A 17 10.45 -11.03 8.62
C GLU A 17 9.87 -11.20 7.22
N LEU A 18 10.71 -11.08 6.20
CA LEU A 18 10.32 -11.31 4.81
C LEU A 18 10.21 -12.82 4.55
N LEU A 19 9.01 -13.27 4.18
CA LEU A 19 8.74 -14.65 3.79
C LEU A 19 8.01 -14.65 2.44
N ASN A 20 8.68 -15.15 1.40
CA ASN A 20 8.23 -15.06 0.01
C ASN A 20 8.00 -13.59 -0.40
N ASP A 21 6.74 -13.21 -0.69
CA ASP A 21 6.32 -11.87 -1.12
C ASP A 21 5.59 -11.08 -0.02
N GLU A 22 5.55 -11.61 1.21
CA GLU A 22 4.90 -10.98 2.37
C GLU A 22 5.90 -10.71 3.49
N VAL A 23 5.61 -9.71 4.32
CA VAL A 23 6.37 -9.45 5.55
C VAL A 23 5.50 -9.79 6.74
N LEU A 24 6.01 -10.66 7.61
CA LEU A 24 5.34 -11.16 8.79
C LEU A 24 5.79 -10.38 10.01
N VAL A 25 4.84 -9.94 10.83
CA VAL A 25 5.10 -9.30 12.13
C VAL A 25 4.39 -10.12 13.20
N THR A 26 5.17 -10.71 14.11
CA THR A 26 4.69 -11.63 15.14
C THR A 26 4.56 -10.98 16.52
N ASP A 27 5.29 -9.89 16.78
CA ASP A 27 5.20 -9.16 18.05
C ASP A 27 3.81 -8.54 18.25
N SER A 28 3.10 -9.00 19.27
CA SER A 28 1.72 -8.59 19.58
C SER A 28 1.54 -7.06 19.71
N ARG A 29 2.53 -6.34 20.25
CA ARG A 29 2.48 -4.88 20.38
C ARG A 29 2.56 -4.21 19.00
N SER A 30 3.47 -4.68 18.16
CA SER A 30 3.65 -4.24 16.78
C SER A 30 2.42 -4.54 15.93
N VAL A 31 1.85 -5.74 16.06
CA VAL A 31 0.60 -6.15 15.41
C VAL A 31 -0.53 -5.18 15.76
N SER A 32 -0.75 -4.90 17.06
CA SER A 32 -1.78 -3.96 17.51
C SER A 32 -1.53 -2.52 17.03
N ALA A 33 -0.28 -2.07 17.06
CA ALA A 33 0.10 -0.73 16.62
C ALA A 33 -0.12 -0.49 15.11
N LEU A 34 0.15 -1.51 14.28
CA LEU A 34 0.01 -1.43 12.82
C LEU A 34 -1.40 -1.74 12.34
N HIS A 35 -2.03 -2.78 12.87
CA HIS A 35 -3.33 -3.24 12.39
C HIS A 35 -4.48 -2.47 13.04
N SER A 36 -4.59 -2.51 14.37
CA SER A 36 -5.76 -1.99 15.08
C SER A 36 -5.88 -0.47 14.97
N LYS A 37 -4.75 0.26 14.95
CA LYS A 37 -4.76 1.73 14.90
C LYS A 37 -4.72 2.31 13.49
N ARG A 38 -4.21 1.57 12.50
CA ARG A 38 -3.88 2.14 11.17
C ARG A 38 -4.26 1.25 10.00
N SER A 39 -4.85 0.10 10.28
CA SER A 39 -5.36 -0.84 9.29
C SER A 39 -4.31 -1.20 8.23
N TYR A 40 -3.10 -1.54 8.64
CA TYR A 40 -2.12 -2.22 7.76
C TYR A 40 -2.30 -3.73 7.83
N GLY A 41 -2.03 -4.43 6.73
CA GLY A 41 -1.97 -5.89 6.65
C GLY A 41 -3.27 -6.62 6.98
N VAL A 42 -3.14 -7.92 7.16
CA VAL A 42 -4.20 -8.84 7.61
C VAL A 42 -3.64 -9.72 8.72
N VAL A 43 -4.35 -9.82 9.84
CA VAL A 43 -3.94 -10.71 10.94
C VAL A 43 -4.45 -12.12 10.66
N LYS A 44 -3.56 -13.11 10.71
CA LYS A 44 -3.86 -14.54 10.64
C LYS A 44 -3.15 -15.23 11.80
N GLU A 45 -3.89 -15.96 12.63
CA GLU A 45 -3.33 -16.72 13.75
C GLU A 45 -2.42 -15.89 14.68
N GLY A 46 -2.76 -14.61 14.90
CA GLY A 46 -1.98 -13.68 15.72
C GLY A 46 -0.77 -13.04 15.03
N THR A 47 -0.42 -13.47 13.82
CA THR A 47 0.63 -12.87 13.00
C THR A 47 0.04 -11.86 12.02
N LEU A 48 0.67 -10.69 11.90
CA LEU A 48 0.29 -9.69 10.91
C LEU A 48 1.04 -9.94 9.60
N HIS A 49 0.28 -10.22 8.54
CA HIS A 49 0.78 -10.33 7.17
C HIS A 49 0.67 -8.98 6.49
N LEU A 50 1.81 -8.40 6.12
CA LEU A 50 1.91 -7.19 5.32
C LEU A 50 2.18 -7.57 3.87
N SER A 51 1.42 -6.97 2.95
CA SER A 51 1.76 -7.04 1.54
C SER A 51 3.08 -6.31 1.25
N ALA A 52 3.74 -6.68 0.16
CA ALA A 52 4.97 -6.04 -0.32
C ALA A 52 4.91 -4.49 -0.32
N ILE A 53 3.81 -3.93 -0.82
CA ILE A 53 3.59 -2.46 -0.89
C ILE A 53 3.45 -1.85 0.51
N GLU A 54 2.73 -2.52 1.42
CA GLU A 54 2.55 -2.05 2.79
C GLU A 54 3.88 -2.07 3.56
N ALA A 55 4.65 -3.14 3.40
CA ALA A 55 5.96 -3.32 4.01
C ALA A 55 6.95 -2.25 3.52
N ALA A 56 7.03 -2.04 2.21
CA ALA A 56 7.87 -0.99 1.62
C ALA A 56 7.53 0.40 2.17
N TYR A 57 6.25 0.71 2.30
CA TYR A 57 5.81 2.00 2.83
C TYR A 57 6.19 2.16 4.31
N LEU A 58 5.94 1.15 5.14
CA LEU A 58 6.29 1.20 6.57
C LEU A 58 7.80 1.26 6.79
N HIS A 59 8.58 0.59 5.94
CA HIS A 59 10.02 0.63 5.95
C HIS A 59 10.54 2.03 5.57
N GLU A 60 10.05 2.63 4.49
CA GLU A 60 10.41 3.99 4.09
C GLU A 60 10.04 5.04 5.16
N ARG A 61 8.93 4.84 5.88
CA ARG A 61 8.53 5.71 7.00
C ARG A 61 9.36 5.49 8.28
N GLY A 62 10.33 4.57 8.29
CA GLY A 62 11.16 4.23 9.45
C GLY A 62 10.37 3.61 10.61
N LYS A 63 9.25 2.94 10.30
CA LYS A 63 8.38 2.28 11.29
C LYS A 63 8.61 0.77 11.36
N LEU A 64 9.15 0.18 10.30
CA LEU A 64 9.34 -1.25 10.17
C LEU A 64 10.75 -1.54 9.65
N GLU A 65 11.54 -2.27 10.42
CA GLU A 65 12.74 -2.94 9.95
C GLU A 65 12.36 -4.33 9.43
N ILE A 66 12.90 -4.69 8.27
CA ILE A 66 12.55 -5.93 7.58
C ILE A 66 13.81 -6.79 7.52
N LYS A 67 13.71 -8.01 8.04
CA LYS A 67 14.78 -8.99 8.05
C LYS A 67 14.51 -10.11 7.05
N SER A 68 15.56 -10.60 6.41
CA SER A 68 15.56 -11.87 5.69
C SER A 68 16.68 -12.67 6.30
N ASP A 69 16.34 -13.80 6.92
CA ASP A 69 17.30 -14.61 7.68
C ASP A 69 17.97 -13.75 8.76
N ASP A 70 19.31 -13.71 8.79
CA ASP A 70 20.08 -12.92 9.76
C ASP A 70 20.43 -11.49 9.27
N THR A 71 19.93 -11.09 8.09
CA THR A 71 20.28 -9.81 7.47
C THR A 71 19.11 -8.83 7.51
N THR A 72 19.38 -7.60 7.94
CA THR A 72 18.41 -6.50 7.78
C THR A 72 18.47 -5.98 6.36
N LEU A 73 17.33 -5.95 5.68
CA LEU A 73 17.25 -5.51 4.29
C LEU A 73 17.35 -3.99 4.21
N SER A 74 18.19 -3.50 3.30
CA SER A 74 18.17 -2.10 2.89
C SER A 74 16.92 -1.80 2.08
N ARG A 75 16.64 -0.51 1.87
CA ARG A 75 15.58 -0.07 0.94
C ARG A 75 15.83 -0.67 -0.43
N GLU A 76 17.05 -0.57 -0.94
CA GLU A 76 17.41 -1.03 -2.28
C GLU A 76 17.21 -2.54 -2.44
N ASP A 77 17.55 -3.32 -1.42
CA ASP A 77 17.34 -4.77 -1.40
C ASP A 77 15.86 -5.12 -1.35
N LEU A 78 15.09 -4.41 -0.53
CA LEU A 78 13.66 -4.60 -0.42
C LEU A 78 12.97 -4.32 -1.76
N TRP A 79 13.29 -3.19 -2.39
CA TRP A 79 12.76 -2.82 -3.69
C TRP A 79 13.13 -3.87 -4.74
N ARG A 80 14.38 -4.36 -4.75
CA ARG A 80 14.79 -5.43 -5.69
C ARG A 80 14.00 -6.72 -5.49
N ARG A 81 13.71 -7.10 -4.25
CA ARG A 81 13.00 -8.35 -3.92
C ARG A 81 11.49 -8.23 -4.14
N LEU A 82 10.90 -7.05 -3.92
CA LEU A 82 9.46 -6.83 -3.96
C LEU A 82 8.95 -6.20 -5.26
N ALA A 83 9.84 -5.66 -6.11
CA ALA A 83 9.47 -5.01 -7.37
C ALA A 83 9.04 -6.02 -8.43
N GLY A 84 7.80 -6.49 -8.32
CA GLY A 84 7.09 -7.08 -9.45
C GLY A 84 6.73 -6.01 -10.50
N PRO A 85 6.10 -6.41 -11.62
CA PRO A 85 5.56 -5.49 -12.61
C PRO A 85 4.69 -4.40 -11.96
N ASP A 86 4.83 -3.17 -12.44
CA ASP A 86 4.09 -1.98 -12.00
C ASP A 86 4.18 -1.69 -10.49
N PHE A 87 5.15 -2.28 -9.77
CA PHE A 87 5.30 -2.07 -8.33
C PHE A 87 5.57 -0.61 -8.00
N SER A 88 6.47 0.05 -8.74
CA SER A 88 6.77 1.48 -8.54
C SER A 88 5.53 2.35 -8.71
N THR A 89 4.79 2.19 -9.81
CA THR A 89 3.54 2.90 -10.09
C THR A 89 2.51 2.70 -8.98
N ARG A 90 2.28 1.44 -8.58
CA ARG A 90 1.35 1.10 -7.50
C ARG A 90 1.81 1.65 -6.16
N TYR A 91 3.11 1.60 -5.88
CA TYR A 91 3.70 2.13 -4.66
C TYR A 91 3.53 3.65 -4.56
N THR A 92 3.79 4.38 -5.64
CA THR A 92 3.60 5.84 -5.70
C THR A 92 2.17 6.23 -5.35
N VAL A 93 1.17 5.57 -5.96
CA VAL A 93 -0.25 5.79 -5.65
C VAL A 93 -0.60 5.38 -4.22
N TYR A 94 -0.10 4.24 -3.75
CA TYR A 94 -0.33 3.78 -2.39
C TYR A 94 0.22 4.76 -1.35
N LYS A 95 1.44 5.25 -1.56
CA LYS A 95 2.13 6.21 -0.70
C LYS A 95 1.37 7.52 -0.63
N ASP A 96 1.01 8.11 -1.78
CA ASP A 96 0.23 9.35 -1.81
C ASP A 96 -1.09 9.22 -1.05
N LEU A 97 -1.86 8.16 -1.30
CA LEU A 97 -3.13 7.94 -0.62
C LEU A 97 -2.95 7.73 0.90
N ARG A 98 -1.91 6.99 1.32
CA ARG A 98 -1.61 6.80 2.74
C ARG A 98 -1.11 8.08 3.42
N ASP A 99 -0.29 8.87 2.74
CA ASP A 99 0.21 10.16 3.23
C ASP A 99 -0.94 11.17 3.37
N LYS A 100 -1.95 11.11 2.50
CA LYS A 100 -3.22 11.86 2.61
C LYS A 100 -4.18 11.37 3.71
N GLY A 101 -3.82 10.27 4.40
CA GLY A 101 -4.58 9.75 5.53
C GLY A 101 -5.66 8.72 5.18
N TYR A 102 -5.79 8.32 3.91
CA TYR A 102 -6.72 7.26 3.54
C TYR A 102 -6.26 5.89 4.06
N ILE A 103 -7.21 4.98 4.25
CA ILE A 103 -6.91 3.57 4.44
C ILE A 103 -6.91 2.90 3.07
N VAL A 104 -5.78 2.31 2.70
CA VAL A 104 -5.59 1.64 1.42
C VAL A 104 -5.41 0.15 1.66
N LYS A 105 -6.22 -0.67 0.98
CA LYS A 105 -6.15 -2.14 1.02
C LYS A 105 -6.12 -2.70 -0.40
N THR A 106 -5.68 -3.95 -0.54
CA THR A 106 -5.71 -4.65 -1.85
C THR A 106 -7.11 -4.65 -2.47
N GLY A 107 -7.18 -4.26 -3.73
CA GLY A 107 -8.36 -4.28 -4.59
C GLY A 107 -8.47 -5.56 -5.44
N PHE A 108 -7.61 -6.56 -5.23
CA PHE A 108 -7.49 -7.76 -6.08
C PHE A 108 -8.84 -8.45 -6.34
N LYS A 109 -9.68 -8.58 -5.31
CA LYS A 109 -11.04 -9.17 -5.42
C LYS A 109 -11.99 -8.41 -6.35
N TYR A 110 -11.67 -7.17 -6.69
CA TYR A 110 -12.45 -6.27 -7.54
C TYR A 110 -11.77 -5.98 -8.88
N GLY A 111 -10.70 -6.70 -9.23
CA GLY A 111 -9.96 -6.49 -10.48
C GLY A 111 -9.27 -5.12 -10.56
N CYS A 112 -8.97 -4.50 -9.41
CA CYS A 112 -8.27 -3.23 -9.32
C CYS A 112 -7.08 -3.34 -8.35
N HIS A 113 -6.21 -2.33 -8.33
CA HIS A 113 -5.04 -2.36 -7.44
C HIS A 113 -5.45 -2.13 -5.99
N PHE A 114 -6.31 -1.16 -5.74
CA PHE A 114 -6.67 -0.77 -4.38
C PHE A 114 -8.16 -0.56 -4.17
N ARG A 115 -8.59 -0.86 -2.95
CA ARG A 115 -9.81 -0.33 -2.37
C ARG A 115 -9.40 0.71 -1.33
N VAL A 116 -10.04 1.86 -1.36
CA VAL A 116 -9.67 3.02 -0.54
C VAL A 116 -10.86 3.43 0.32
N TYR A 117 -10.57 3.75 1.58
CA TYR A 117 -11.53 4.15 2.58
C TYR A 117 -11.13 5.49 3.17
N ARG A 118 -12.12 6.36 3.38
CA ARG A 118 -11.98 7.63 4.08
C ARG A 118 -11.91 7.46 5.59
N THR A 119 -12.75 6.58 6.15
CA THR A 119 -12.98 6.51 7.59
C THR A 119 -12.59 5.16 8.19
N SER A 120 -13.28 4.08 7.82
CA SER A 120 -13.11 2.76 8.43
C SER A 120 -13.14 1.64 7.40
N VAL A 121 -12.41 0.55 7.68
CA VAL A 121 -12.44 -0.68 6.86
C VAL A 121 -13.70 -1.53 7.06
N GLU A 122 -14.45 -1.28 8.13
CA GLU A 122 -15.72 -1.96 8.44
C GLU A 122 -16.89 -1.44 7.58
N GLU A 123 -16.75 -0.22 7.06
CA GLU A 123 -17.68 0.34 6.09
C GLU A 123 -17.41 -0.18 4.67
N HIS A 124 -18.24 0.22 3.71
CA HIS A 124 -17.96 -0.06 2.31
C HIS A 124 -16.84 0.86 1.81
N ALA A 125 -15.90 0.32 1.03
CA ALA A 125 -14.85 1.15 0.43
C ALA A 125 -15.47 2.24 -0.44
N ASP A 126 -15.01 3.48 -0.28
CA ASP A 126 -15.47 4.64 -1.04
C ASP A 126 -15.04 4.53 -2.51
N TYR A 127 -13.79 4.11 -2.74
CA TYR A 127 -13.17 4.11 -4.06
C TYR A 127 -12.54 2.76 -4.39
N LEU A 128 -12.64 2.40 -5.67
CA LEU A 128 -11.75 1.44 -6.31
C LEU A 128 -10.73 2.22 -7.11
N VAL A 129 -9.44 1.98 -6.87
CA VAL A 129 -8.35 2.70 -7.55
C VAL A 129 -7.54 1.72 -8.39
N HIS A 130 -7.35 2.05 -9.67
CA HIS A 130 -6.40 1.38 -10.54
C HIS A 130 -5.31 2.37 -10.97
N ALA A 131 -4.06 1.93 -10.92
CA ALA A 131 -2.90 2.77 -11.16
C ALA A 131 -2.30 2.41 -12.52
N TYR A 132 -1.98 3.42 -13.32
CA TYR A 132 -1.34 3.30 -14.62
C TYR A 132 -0.10 4.20 -14.68
N LYS A 133 0.90 3.81 -15.46
CA LYS A 133 2.04 4.67 -15.75
C LYS A 133 1.70 5.53 -16.97
N ALA A 134 2.15 6.78 -17.06
CA ALA A 134 2.08 7.57 -18.27
C ALA A 134 3.46 7.60 -18.97
N PRO A 135 3.52 7.60 -20.31
CA PRO A 135 2.41 7.36 -21.23
C PRO A 135 2.12 5.85 -21.37
N GLU A 136 0.90 5.42 -21.04
CA GLU A 136 0.42 4.07 -21.30
C GLU A 136 -0.94 4.14 -22.00
N ASN A 137 -1.12 3.31 -23.01
CA ASN A 137 -2.38 3.25 -23.74
C ASN A 137 -3.39 2.42 -22.96
N ILE A 138 -4.43 3.08 -22.44
CA ILE A 138 -5.54 2.42 -21.78
C ILE A 138 -6.60 2.07 -22.81
N SER A 139 -6.84 0.77 -23.01
CA SER A 139 -7.83 0.30 -23.99
C SER A 139 -9.26 0.65 -23.57
N ALA A 140 -10.14 0.89 -24.53
CA ALA A 140 -11.55 1.18 -24.26
C ALA A 140 -12.23 0.02 -23.51
N GLU A 141 -11.86 -1.22 -23.83
CA GLU A 141 -12.33 -2.42 -23.14
C GLU A 141 -11.92 -2.40 -21.67
N ALA A 142 -10.70 -1.94 -21.35
CA ALA A 142 -10.25 -1.79 -19.97
C ALA A 142 -11.14 -0.80 -19.20
N LEU A 143 -11.40 0.37 -19.77
CA LEU A 143 -12.29 1.37 -19.18
C LEU A 143 -13.69 0.80 -18.94
N VAL A 144 -14.28 0.13 -19.93
CA VAL A 144 -15.61 -0.51 -19.80
C VAL A 144 -15.61 -1.58 -18.71
N ARG A 145 -14.55 -2.38 -18.59
CA ARG A 145 -14.42 -3.38 -17.51
C ARG A 145 -14.43 -2.73 -16.13
N TYR A 146 -13.66 -1.65 -15.93
CA TYR A 146 -13.62 -0.95 -14.66
C TYR A 146 -14.96 -0.33 -14.28
N VAL A 147 -15.65 0.32 -15.24
CA VAL A 147 -16.99 0.87 -15.02
C VAL A 147 -17.96 -0.22 -14.57
N ARG A 148 -17.95 -1.38 -15.26
CA ARG A 148 -18.83 -2.50 -14.93
C ARG A 148 -18.54 -3.05 -13.53
N LEU A 149 -17.26 -3.21 -13.18
CA LEU A 149 -16.83 -3.71 -11.87
C LEU A 149 -17.23 -2.76 -10.74
N ALA A 150 -17.01 -1.47 -10.91
CA ALA A 150 -17.37 -0.48 -9.91
C ALA A 150 -18.89 -0.35 -9.72
N HIS A 151 -19.64 -0.44 -10.82
CA HIS A 151 -21.11 -0.42 -10.79
C HIS A 151 -21.71 -1.63 -10.07
N SER A 152 -21.14 -2.84 -10.22
CA SER A 152 -21.66 -4.05 -9.56
C SER A 152 -21.52 -4.01 -8.04
N VAL A 153 -20.55 -3.24 -7.52
CA VAL A 153 -20.30 -3.09 -6.09
C VAL A 153 -20.70 -1.72 -5.54
N LYS A 154 -21.37 -0.88 -6.36
CA LYS A 154 -21.81 0.48 -6.03
C LYS A 154 -20.69 1.37 -5.47
N LYS A 155 -19.51 1.36 -6.12
CA LYS A 155 -18.34 2.17 -5.72
C LYS A 155 -17.93 3.10 -6.84
N GLN A 156 -17.21 4.16 -6.49
CA GLN A 156 -16.60 5.06 -7.47
C GLN A 156 -15.30 4.44 -8.01
N MET A 157 -15.15 4.40 -9.32
CA MET A 157 -13.92 3.96 -9.97
C MET A 157 -13.00 5.16 -10.20
N ILE A 158 -11.76 5.05 -9.75
CA ILE A 158 -10.74 6.07 -9.92
C ILE A 158 -9.54 5.49 -10.68
N ILE A 159 -9.13 6.17 -11.74
CA ILE A 159 -7.90 5.91 -12.47
C ILE A 159 -6.84 6.87 -11.95
N ALA A 160 -5.74 6.33 -11.41
CA ALA A 160 -4.57 7.11 -10.99
C ALA A 160 -3.49 6.99 -12.06
N LEU A 161 -3.24 8.07 -12.79
CA LEU A 161 -2.16 8.15 -13.78
C LEU A 161 -0.92 8.72 -13.11
N VAL A 162 0.16 7.96 -13.12
CA VAL A 162 1.48 8.36 -12.58
C VAL A 162 2.41 8.65 -13.74
N ASP A 163 2.94 9.87 -13.84
CA ASP A 163 3.91 10.22 -14.87
C ASP A 163 5.36 9.84 -14.51
N GLU A 164 6.29 10.24 -15.37
CA GLU A 164 7.71 9.95 -15.19
C GLU A 164 8.34 10.69 -14.00
N GLU A 165 7.75 11.81 -13.58
CA GLU A 165 8.18 12.61 -12.43
C GLU A 165 7.52 12.14 -11.12
N SER A 166 6.72 11.07 -11.18
CA SER A 166 5.91 10.53 -10.07
C SER A 166 4.76 11.43 -9.61
N ASP A 167 4.35 12.39 -10.43
CA ASP A 167 3.14 13.16 -10.19
C ASP A 167 1.90 12.32 -10.54
N ILE A 168 0.83 12.49 -9.75
CA ILE A 168 -0.36 11.65 -9.82
C ILE A 168 -1.58 12.47 -10.17
N ASN A 169 -2.23 12.11 -11.29
CA ASN A 169 -3.53 12.63 -11.69
C ASN A 169 -4.62 11.59 -11.44
N TYR A 170 -5.66 11.96 -10.70
CA TYR A 170 -6.79 11.08 -10.36
C TYR A 170 -8.02 11.45 -11.20
N TYR A 171 -8.56 10.48 -11.93
CA TYR A 171 -9.74 10.64 -12.77
C TYR A 171 -10.86 9.72 -12.30
N GLU A 172 -12.04 10.28 -12.08
CA GLU A 172 -13.24 9.47 -11.86
C GLU A 172 -13.77 8.90 -13.18
N LEU A 173 -13.99 7.60 -13.21
CA LEU A 173 -14.56 6.89 -14.34
C LEU A 173 -15.97 6.42 -14.01
N ALA A 174 -16.97 7.03 -14.66
CA ALA A 174 -18.37 6.74 -14.41
C ALA A 174 -19.16 6.57 -15.72
N ARG A 175 -20.19 5.70 -15.68
CA ARG A 175 -21.17 5.63 -16.76
C ARG A 175 -22.06 6.87 -16.71
N LYS A 176 -22.06 7.67 -17.77
CA LYS A 176 -23.01 8.77 -17.95
C LYS A 176 -24.14 8.34 -18.87
N ARG A 177 -25.39 8.55 -18.45
CA ARG A 177 -26.55 8.52 -19.36
C ARG A 177 -26.79 9.96 -19.81
N LEU A 178 -26.71 10.17 -21.13
CA LEU A 178 -27.00 11.47 -21.76
C LEU A 178 -28.51 11.72 -21.79
#